data_AF-A0A0U3CR28-F1
#
_entry.id   AF-A0A0U3CR28-F1
#
_cell.length_a   1.000
_cell.length_b   1.000
_cell.length_c   1.000
_cell.angle_alpha   90.00
_cell.angle_beta   90.00
_cell.angle_gamma   90.00
#
_symmetry.space_group_name_H-M   'P 1'
#
loop_
_entity.id
_entity.type
_entity.pdbx_description
1 polymer ?
#
loop_
_entity_poly.entity_id
_entity_poly.type
_entity_poly.pdbx_seq_one_letter_code
_entity_poly.pdbx_strand_id
1 'polypeptide(L)'
;MCFDYNNFLKIFFYNKWRTETHEIQENNVLAGTGHIHIWCDQCLASEDDSTIELSQVDADEMMSFEEGKLIGQTGNDELISEGNSGTFAELQGNITAAKPGSTFTLTENYEWESGFDIEGIHIDKSITIDGNGFKINAKEKSRIFKITADNVILKNISFTNGKTTGNGSAVFFEKSGIVTNCNFSNNFNDGGTVFFVGKGEVTNCNFTGNNATTGSAIYFWNNRVTHTVSNSIFLNNRANAEALEIIKNDNNITIIFTGQNNLLNAIYSPDDVTFTNVTY
;
A
#
# COMPACT_ATOMS: atom_id res chain seq x y z
N MET A 1 -28.14 20.23 -28.31
CA MET A 1 -28.72 19.97 -26.97
C MET A 1 -28.70 18.46 -26.81
N CYS A 2 -27.95 17.82 -25.92
CA CYS A 2 -27.12 18.23 -24.78
C CYS A 2 -25.88 17.33 -24.77
N PHE A 3 -24.77 17.82 -24.23
CA PHE A 3 -23.56 17.03 -23.94
C PHE A 3 -23.83 16.06 -22.78
N ASP A 4 -23.10 14.94 -22.74
CA ASP A 4 -22.44 14.59 -21.49
C ASP A 4 -21.03 14.02 -21.75
N TYR A 5 -20.05 14.73 -21.20
CA TYR A 5 -18.63 14.40 -21.12
C TYR A 5 -18.43 13.69 -19.78
N ASN A 6 -17.53 12.70 -19.75
CA ASN A 6 -17.10 11.90 -18.58
C ASN A 6 -17.76 10.53 -18.40
N ASN A 7 -17.65 9.68 -19.43
CA ASN A 7 -17.69 8.24 -19.20
C ASN A 7 -16.34 7.79 -18.61
N PHE A 8 -16.12 8.06 -17.32
CA PHE A 8 -15.10 7.30 -16.59
C PHE A 8 -15.66 5.89 -16.38
N LEU A 9 -14.99 4.89 -16.94
CA LEU A 9 -15.22 3.50 -16.59
C LEU A 9 -14.93 3.35 -15.09
N LYS A 10 -15.98 3.31 -14.26
CA LYS A 10 -15.85 2.93 -12.86
C LYS A 10 -15.78 1.41 -12.82
N ILE A 11 -14.57 0.88 -12.63
CA ILE A 11 -14.37 -0.55 -12.38
C ILE A 11 -14.77 -0.81 -10.93
N PHE A 12 -15.90 -1.48 -10.73
CA PHE A 12 -16.32 -1.95 -9.41
C PHE A 12 -15.73 -3.34 -9.19
N PHE A 13 -14.89 -3.50 -8.17
CA PHE A 13 -14.34 -4.80 -7.79
C PHE A 13 -15.38 -5.55 -6.94
N TYR A 14 -15.91 -6.65 -7.45
CA TYR A 14 -16.82 -7.53 -6.73
C TYR A 14 -16.14 -8.88 -6.51
N ASN A 15 -15.63 -9.14 -5.31
CA ASN A 15 -15.15 -10.47 -4.95
C ASN A 15 -16.29 -11.25 -4.31
N LYS A 16 -16.68 -12.36 -4.93
CA LYS A 16 -17.66 -13.29 -4.38
C LYS A 16 -16.98 -14.64 -4.20
N TRP A 17 -16.56 -14.97 -2.99
CA TRP A 17 -15.99 -16.29 -2.69
C TRP A 17 -16.98 -17.14 -1.87
N ARG A 18 -17.45 -18.21 -2.51
CA ARG A 18 -17.80 -19.56 -2.02
C ARG A 18 -19.18 -20.07 -2.47
N THR A 19 -19.14 -21.24 -3.11
CA THR A 19 -19.69 -22.55 -2.69
C THR A 19 -19.17 -23.56 -3.71
N GLU A 20 -18.31 -24.54 -3.40
CA GLU A 20 -18.66 -25.87 -2.85
C GLU A 20 -17.38 -26.66 -2.51
N THR A 21 -17.51 -27.59 -1.57
CA THR A 21 -16.48 -28.46 -0.95
C THR A 21 -15.89 -29.50 -1.89
N HIS A 22 -14.55 -29.68 -1.91
CA HIS A 22 -13.88 -30.97 -2.13
C HIS A 22 -12.58 -31.05 -1.30
N GLU A 23 -12.27 -32.26 -0.85
CA GLU A 23 -11.26 -32.62 0.17
C GLU A 23 -9.84 -32.10 -0.12
N ILE A 24 -9.20 -31.64 0.95
CA ILE A 24 -7.79 -31.29 1.00
C ILE A 24 -6.97 -32.58 1.10
N GLN A 25 -6.02 -32.78 0.19
CA GLN A 25 -4.82 -33.59 0.46
C GLN A 25 -3.54 -32.79 0.22
N GLU A 26 -2.58 -33.09 1.09
CA GLU A 26 -1.38 -32.35 1.45
C GLU A 26 -0.36 -32.23 0.31
N ASN A 27 -0.07 -31.00 -0.15
CA ASN A 27 1.27 -30.43 -0.36
C ASN A 27 1.21 -29.14 -1.21
N ASN A 28 1.29 -28.00 -0.51
CA ASN A 28 1.91 -26.72 -0.86
C ASN A 28 1.55 -25.93 -2.16
N VAL A 29 1.24 -24.65 -1.90
CA VAL A 29 1.12 -23.45 -2.77
C VAL A 29 -0.10 -23.43 -3.70
N LEU A 30 -1.24 -22.97 -3.17
CA LEU A 30 -2.37 -22.55 -4.00
C LEU A 30 -2.23 -21.06 -4.32
N ALA A 31 -1.83 -20.77 -5.56
CA ALA A 31 -1.92 -19.47 -6.19
C ALA A 31 -3.41 -19.09 -6.35
N GLY A 32 -3.85 -17.99 -5.74
CA GLY A 32 -5.20 -17.46 -5.93
C GLY A 32 -5.30 -16.59 -7.18
N THR A 33 -6.28 -16.85 -8.05
CA THR A 33 -6.57 -16.02 -9.23
C THR A 33 -7.57 -14.91 -8.88
N GLY A 34 -7.24 -13.66 -9.19
CA GLY A 34 -8.18 -12.53 -9.14
C GLY A 34 -8.83 -12.27 -10.50
N HIS A 35 -10.14 -12.02 -10.53
CA HIS A 35 -10.88 -11.74 -11.76
C HIS A 35 -11.54 -10.35 -11.74
N ILE A 36 -11.38 -9.55 -12.80
CA ILE A 36 -12.21 -8.38 -13.07
C ILE A 36 -13.17 -8.72 -14.22
N HIS A 37 -14.47 -8.60 -14.00
CA HIS A 37 -15.46 -8.59 -15.07
C HIS A 37 -15.87 -7.15 -15.39
N ILE A 38 -15.54 -6.69 -16.60
CA ILE A 38 -16.03 -5.42 -17.13
C ILE A 38 -17.24 -5.71 -18.01
N TRP A 39 -18.44 -5.40 -17.51
CA TRP A 39 -19.66 -5.47 -18.31
C TRP A 39 -19.81 -4.18 -19.11
N CYS A 40 -19.92 -4.31 -20.43
CA CYS A 40 -20.18 -3.19 -21.33
C CYS A 40 -21.46 -3.47 -22.12
N ASP A 41 -22.55 -2.82 -21.74
CA ASP A 41 -23.86 -3.04 -22.38
C ASP A 41 -23.92 -2.52 -23.83
N GLN A 42 -22.92 -1.75 -24.31
CA GLN A 42 -22.82 -1.25 -25.70
C GLN A 42 -21.38 -1.14 -26.21
N CYS A 43 -20.59 -2.22 -26.14
CA CYS A 43 -19.36 -2.29 -26.94
C CYS A 43 -19.77 -2.76 -28.36
N LEU A 44 -19.98 -1.82 -29.29
CA LEU A 44 -19.98 -2.16 -30.70
C LEU A 44 -18.59 -2.70 -31.02
N ALA A 45 -18.47 -4.01 -31.23
CA ALA A 45 -17.29 -4.58 -31.85
C ALA A 45 -17.15 -3.93 -33.23
N SER A 46 -16.18 -3.02 -33.39
CA SER A 46 -15.74 -2.66 -34.73
C SER A 46 -15.16 -3.91 -35.36
N GLU A 47 -15.75 -4.35 -36.48
CA GLU A 47 -15.23 -5.41 -37.36
C GLU A 47 -13.93 -4.98 -38.05
N ASP A 48 -12.93 -4.57 -37.27
CA ASP A 48 -11.59 -4.33 -37.76
C ASP A 48 -10.64 -5.23 -36.98
N ASP A 49 -10.38 -6.40 -37.58
CA ASP A 49 -9.42 -7.41 -37.17
C ASP A 49 -7.99 -6.92 -37.43
N SER A 50 -7.68 -5.70 -36.98
CA SER A 50 -6.31 -5.20 -36.97
C SER A 50 -5.68 -5.59 -35.65
N THR A 51 -4.90 -6.66 -35.70
CA THR A 51 -3.91 -7.06 -34.70
C THR A 51 -3.31 -5.84 -33.98
N ILE A 52 -3.63 -5.67 -32.70
CA ILE A 52 -2.80 -4.82 -31.85
C ILE A 52 -1.57 -5.66 -31.52
N GLU A 53 -0.51 -5.50 -32.32
CA GLU A 53 0.82 -5.90 -31.89
C GLU A 53 1.20 -5.03 -30.70
N LEU A 54 1.13 -5.60 -29.51
CA LEU A 54 1.90 -5.09 -28.38
C LEU A 54 3.36 -5.41 -28.69
N SER A 55 4.06 -4.46 -29.31
CA SER A 55 5.51 -4.50 -29.39
C SER A 55 6.05 -4.73 -27.98
N GLN A 56 6.91 -5.74 -27.83
CA GLN A 56 7.63 -6.01 -26.60
C GLN A 56 8.15 -4.70 -26.04
N VAL A 57 7.67 -4.29 -24.87
CA VAL A 57 8.28 -3.19 -24.14
C VAL A 57 9.56 -3.79 -23.58
N ASP A 58 10.66 -3.59 -24.29
CA ASP A 58 12.00 -3.87 -23.79
C ASP A 58 12.15 -3.12 -22.46
N ALA A 59 12.59 -3.85 -21.43
CA ALA A 59 12.72 -3.34 -20.06
C ALA A 59 13.69 -2.14 -19.93
N ASP A 60 14.38 -1.78 -21.01
CA ASP A 60 15.38 -0.73 -21.09
C ASP A 60 14.84 0.64 -21.58
N GLU A 61 13.56 0.74 -21.98
CA GLU A 61 12.92 2.02 -22.37
C GLU A 61 12.12 2.71 -21.24
N MET A 62 12.32 2.32 -19.97
CA MET A 62 11.91 3.16 -18.83
C MET A 62 12.86 4.35 -18.71
N MET A 63 12.57 5.40 -19.49
CA MET A 63 13.27 6.68 -19.47
C MET A 63 13.58 7.16 -18.06
N SER A 64 14.83 7.53 -17.87
CA SER A 64 15.34 8.40 -16.82
C SER A 64 14.43 9.62 -16.64
N PHE A 65 13.80 9.75 -15.48
CA PHE A 65 13.27 11.03 -15.05
C PHE A 65 14.45 11.89 -14.60
N GLU A 66 14.91 12.80 -15.46
CA GLU A 66 15.69 13.95 -15.00
C GLU A 66 14.78 14.85 -14.15
N GLU A 67 15.19 15.08 -12.91
CA GLU A 67 14.61 16.12 -12.07
C GLU A 67 14.83 17.49 -12.71
N GLY A 68 13.74 18.24 -12.86
CA GLY A 68 13.79 19.70 -12.94
C GLY A 68 13.50 20.31 -14.31
N LYS A 69 12.25 20.73 -14.50
CA LYS A 69 11.94 22.06 -15.07
C LYS A 69 10.47 22.45 -14.86
N LEU A 70 10.17 23.08 -13.72
CA LEU A 70 9.00 23.95 -13.62
C LEU A 70 9.34 25.29 -14.28
N ILE A 71 8.62 25.64 -15.35
CA ILE A 71 8.67 26.96 -15.96
C ILE A 71 7.32 27.64 -15.83
N GLY A 72 7.29 28.69 -14.99
CA GLY A 72 6.45 29.87 -15.19
C GLY A 72 5.42 30.18 -14.10
N GLN A 73 5.80 30.91 -13.04
CA GLN A 73 5.44 32.33 -12.88
C GLN A 73 6.07 32.95 -11.61
N THR A 74 7.04 33.83 -11.87
CA THR A 74 7.42 35.05 -11.15
C THR A 74 7.05 35.23 -9.66
N GLY A 75 8.10 35.28 -8.82
CA GLY A 75 8.14 36.12 -7.62
C GLY A 75 8.68 35.42 -6.38
N ASN A 76 9.99 35.56 -6.14
CA ASN A 76 10.67 35.25 -4.87
C ASN A 76 10.39 33.86 -4.26
N ASP A 77 10.83 32.79 -4.92
CA ASP A 77 11.14 31.55 -4.21
C ASP A 77 12.46 31.72 -3.47
N GLU A 78 12.38 32.33 -2.28
CA GLU A 78 13.26 31.91 -1.20
C GLU A 78 13.14 30.38 -1.12
N LEU A 79 14.22 29.67 -1.43
CA LEU A 79 14.39 28.27 -1.04
C LEU A 79 14.12 28.20 0.46
N ILE A 80 12.91 27.83 0.84
CA ILE A 80 12.56 27.53 2.22
C ILE A 80 13.41 26.31 2.57
N SER A 81 14.50 26.54 3.30
CA SER A 81 15.28 25.47 3.91
C SER A 81 14.30 24.58 4.67
N GLU A 82 14.26 23.28 4.33
CA GLU A 82 13.53 22.31 5.12
C GLU A 82 13.94 22.51 6.59
N GLY A 83 12.96 22.83 7.44
CA GLY A 83 13.21 23.01 8.87
C GLY A 83 13.95 21.79 9.42
N ASN A 84 14.87 22.01 10.36
CA ASN A 84 15.62 20.95 10.99
C ASN A 84 14.64 19.88 11.51
N SER A 85 14.76 18.65 11.04
CA SER A 85 13.92 17.53 11.47
C SER A 85 14.58 16.82 12.64
N GLY A 86 13.78 16.27 13.57
CA GLY A 86 14.27 15.40 14.63
C GLY A 86 14.80 14.07 14.07
N THR A 87 15.49 13.31 14.93
CA THR A 87 16.09 12.01 14.60
C THR A 87 15.23 10.84 15.05
N PHE A 88 15.44 9.65 14.49
CA PHE A 88 14.77 8.44 14.96
C PHE A 88 15.17 8.09 16.39
N ALA A 89 16.41 8.34 16.82
CA ALA A 89 16.82 8.20 18.22
C ALA A 89 16.02 9.11 19.17
N GLU A 90 15.79 10.38 18.80
CA GLU A 90 14.97 11.29 19.59
C GLU A 90 13.51 10.82 19.65
N LEU A 91 12.94 10.41 18.51
CA LEU A 91 11.58 9.87 18.47
C LEU A 91 11.44 8.59 19.31
N GLN A 92 12.40 7.67 19.20
CA GLN A 92 12.47 6.46 20.03
C GLN A 92 12.51 6.82 21.52
N GLY A 93 13.34 7.79 21.92
CA GLY A 93 13.43 8.27 23.30
C GLY A 93 12.10 8.84 23.82
N ASN A 94 11.44 9.66 23.00
CA ASN A 94 10.16 10.28 23.33
C ASN A 94 9.04 9.24 23.49
N ILE A 95 8.95 8.26 22.57
CA ILE A 95 8.00 7.16 22.66
C ILE A 95 8.29 6.28 23.89
N THR A 96 9.55 5.99 24.17
CA THR A 96 9.98 5.23 25.36
C THR A 96 9.64 5.95 26.66
N ALA A 97 9.72 7.29 26.69
CA ALA A 97 9.34 8.09 27.85
C ALA A 97 7.81 8.20 28.06
N ALA A 98 7.01 8.08 26.99
CA ALA A 98 5.55 8.18 27.08
C ALA A 98 4.95 7.06 27.94
N LYS A 99 3.90 7.39 28.70
CA LYS A 99 3.21 6.43 29.58
C LYS A 99 2.49 5.35 28.74
N PRO A 100 2.51 4.07 29.14
CA PRO A 100 1.65 3.05 28.52
C PRO A 100 0.17 3.47 28.49
N GLY A 101 -0.48 3.25 27.35
CA GLY A 101 -1.87 3.60 27.07
C GLY A 101 -2.11 5.09 26.77
N SER A 102 -1.08 5.95 26.82
CA SER A 102 -1.23 7.38 26.52
C SER A 102 -1.22 7.67 25.01
N THR A 103 -1.44 8.95 24.66
CA THR A 103 -1.19 9.46 23.30
C THR A 103 0.10 10.26 23.30
N PHE A 104 1.05 9.85 22.46
CA PHE A 104 2.20 10.67 22.10
C PHE A 104 1.88 11.42 20.80
N THR A 105 2.08 12.75 20.79
CA THR A 105 1.80 13.60 19.62
C THR A 105 3.11 14.14 19.08
N LEU A 106 3.37 13.95 17.79
CA LEU A 106 4.56 14.49 17.12
C LEU A 106 4.47 16.03 17.07
N THR A 107 5.63 16.67 17.26
CA THR A 107 5.78 18.14 17.22
C THR A 107 6.57 18.63 16.01
N GLU A 108 7.17 17.71 15.27
CA GLU A 108 8.04 17.97 14.12
C GLU A 108 8.14 16.72 13.24
N ASN A 109 8.77 16.88 12.07
CA ASN A 109 9.16 15.74 11.25
C ASN A 109 10.34 14.99 11.88
N TYR A 110 10.43 13.69 11.62
CA TYR A 110 11.55 12.86 12.06
C TYR A 110 12.19 12.13 10.89
N GLU A 111 13.51 12.06 10.87
CA GLU A 111 14.27 11.36 9.84
C GLU A 111 15.26 10.36 10.42
N TRP A 112 15.54 9.31 9.66
CA TRP A 112 16.59 8.38 9.99
C TRP A 112 17.97 9.04 9.94
N GLU A 113 18.79 8.74 10.94
CA GLU A 113 20.17 9.18 11.09
C GLU A 113 21.18 8.02 11.01
N SER A 114 22.39 8.32 10.54
CA SER A 114 23.46 7.33 10.37
C SER A 114 23.73 6.55 11.66
N GLY A 115 23.59 5.22 11.58
CA GLY A 115 23.87 4.32 12.69
C GLY A 115 22.65 3.95 13.55
N PHE A 116 21.46 4.48 13.24
CA PHE A 116 20.22 4.01 13.85
C PHE A 116 19.85 2.60 13.36
N ASP A 117 19.13 1.86 14.20
CA ASP A 117 18.75 0.46 13.95
C ASP A 117 17.92 0.31 12.66
N ILE A 118 18.31 -0.66 11.83
CA ILE A 118 17.60 -0.99 10.58
C ILE A 118 16.23 -1.64 10.83
N GLU A 119 16.02 -2.22 12.02
CA GLU A 119 14.74 -2.77 12.45
C GLU A 119 13.70 -1.70 12.76
N GLY A 120 14.12 -0.43 12.86
CA GLY A 120 13.27 0.74 13.07
C GLY A 120 13.05 1.07 14.54
N ILE A 121 12.15 2.02 14.78
CA ILE A 121 11.75 2.46 16.10
C ILE A 121 10.84 1.39 16.73
N HIS A 122 11.20 0.94 17.91
CA HIS A 122 10.52 -0.12 18.65
C HIS A 122 9.36 0.46 19.49
N ILE A 123 8.19 -0.15 19.36
CA ILE A 123 7.01 0.12 20.20
C ILE A 123 6.60 -1.17 20.90
N ASP A 124 6.89 -1.25 22.19
CA ASP A 124 6.75 -2.43 23.06
C ASP A 124 5.68 -2.27 24.14
N LYS A 125 4.87 -1.22 24.04
CA LYS A 125 3.73 -0.93 24.93
C LYS A 125 2.54 -0.40 24.15
N SER A 126 1.34 -0.64 24.67
CA SER A 126 0.12 -0.02 24.16
C SER A 126 0.27 1.49 24.18
N ILE A 127 -0.03 2.16 23.07
CA ILE A 127 0.11 3.62 22.92
C ILE A 127 -0.66 4.08 21.68
N THR A 128 -1.10 5.32 21.66
CA THR A 128 -1.49 6.01 20.42
C THR A 128 -0.36 6.93 19.99
N ILE A 129 0.11 6.80 18.75
CA ILE A 129 1.00 7.77 18.12
C ILE A 129 0.15 8.65 17.20
N ASP A 130 0.03 9.92 17.55
CA ASP A 130 -0.61 10.95 16.74
C ASP A 130 0.45 11.74 16.00
N GLY A 131 0.50 11.60 14.68
CA GLY A 131 1.47 12.31 13.85
C GLY A 131 1.20 13.80 13.75
N ASN A 132 -0.02 14.27 14.07
CA ASN A 132 -0.40 15.68 13.91
C ASN A 132 -0.09 16.24 12.50
N GLY A 133 -0.11 15.38 11.47
CA GLY A 133 0.23 15.73 10.09
C GLY A 133 1.73 15.68 9.74
N PHE A 134 2.62 15.41 10.71
CA PHE A 134 4.06 15.33 10.47
C PHE A 134 4.49 14.03 9.78
N LYS A 135 5.68 14.10 9.18
CA LYS A 135 6.33 13.03 8.41
C LYS A 135 7.38 12.30 9.24
N ILE A 136 7.46 10.99 9.03
CA ILE A 136 8.57 10.15 9.50
C ILE A 136 9.23 9.52 8.26
N ASN A 137 10.50 9.86 8.03
CA ASN A 137 11.24 9.53 6.81
C ASN A 137 12.43 8.61 7.10
N ALA A 138 12.35 7.35 6.66
CA ALA A 138 13.43 6.39 6.87
C ALA A 138 14.60 6.50 5.87
N LYS A 139 14.54 7.40 4.88
CA LYS A 139 15.61 7.65 3.89
C LYS A 139 16.12 6.40 3.17
N GLU A 140 15.27 5.40 3.03
CA GLU A 140 15.56 4.06 2.50
C GLU A 140 16.62 3.29 3.30
N LYS A 141 16.79 3.59 4.58
CA LYS A 141 17.83 2.99 5.44
C LYS A 141 17.31 1.96 6.44
N SER A 142 16.03 2.01 6.78
CA SER A 142 15.44 1.13 7.80
C SER A 142 13.95 0.90 7.59
N ARG A 143 13.40 -0.04 8.36
CA ARG A 143 11.98 0.00 8.75
C ARG A 143 11.71 1.27 9.57
N ILE A 144 10.48 1.80 9.54
CA ILE A 144 10.12 2.94 10.41
C ILE A 144 9.69 2.46 11.80
N PHE A 145 8.64 1.65 11.91
CA PHE A 145 8.15 1.12 13.19
C PHE A 145 8.14 -0.41 13.25
N LYS A 146 8.72 -0.96 14.32
CA LYS A 146 8.56 -2.35 14.76
C LYS A 146 7.71 -2.39 16.02
N ILE A 147 6.52 -2.98 15.90
CA ILE A 147 5.49 -2.93 16.94
C ILE A 147 5.25 -4.34 17.47
N THR A 148 5.65 -4.57 18.71
CA THR A 148 5.52 -5.87 19.38
C THR A 148 4.38 -5.91 20.40
N ALA A 149 3.83 -4.75 20.75
CA ALA A 149 2.73 -4.62 21.70
C ALA A 149 1.33 -4.67 21.07
N ASP A 150 0.36 -5.07 21.91
CA ASP A 150 -1.06 -4.96 21.63
C ASP A 150 -1.59 -3.53 21.83
N ASN A 151 -2.75 -3.24 21.24
CA ASN A 151 -3.48 -1.98 21.40
C ASN A 151 -2.66 -0.74 21.00
N VAL A 152 -1.91 -0.84 19.89
CA VAL A 152 -1.20 0.30 19.30
C VAL A 152 -2.05 0.91 18.18
N ILE A 153 -2.21 2.23 18.25
CA ILE A 153 -2.94 3.02 17.25
C ILE A 153 -1.96 4.00 16.61
N LEU A 154 -1.83 3.96 15.29
CA LEU A 154 -1.10 4.95 14.51
C LEU A 154 -2.11 5.85 13.81
N LYS A 155 -2.01 7.17 13.99
CA LYS A 155 -2.93 8.10 13.33
C LYS A 155 -2.31 9.42 12.87
N ASN A 156 -2.81 9.98 11.78
CA ASN A 156 -2.41 11.30 11.26
C ASN A 156 -0.89 11.42 10.96
N ILE A 157 -0.24 10.35 10.48
CA ILE A 157 1.20 10.31 10.20
C ILE A 157 1.45 10.11 8.70
N SER A 158 2.49 10.74 8.17
CA SER A 158 3.01 10.41 6.84
C SER A 158 4.31 9.60 6.95
N PHE A 159 4.28 8.35 6.48
CA PHE A 159 5.40 7.41 6.49
C PHE A 159 6.05 7.35 5.11
N THR A 160 7.34 7.65 5.03
CA THR A 160 8.03 7.73 3.74
C THR A 160 9.37 7.01 3.71
N ASN A 161 9.70 6.43 2.56
CA ASN A 161 11.03 5.89 2.27
C ASN A 161 11.48 4.82 3.28
N GLY A 162 10.55 4.03 3.81
CA GLY A 162 10.86 2.81 4.56
C GLY A 162 11.46 1.75 3.64
N LYS A 163 12.52 1.08 4.09
CA LYS A 163 13.16 -0.02 3.35
C LYS A 163 13.72 -1.08 4.28
N THR A 164 13.31 -2.32 4.07
CA THR A 164 13.80 -3.48 4.83
C THR A 164 13.78 -4.71 3.93
N THR A 165 14.52 -5.75 4.32
CA THR A 165 14.41 -7.10 3.75
C THR A 165 13.48 -8.00 4.56
N GLY A 166 12.97 -7.52 5.70
CA GLY A 166 12.03 -8.24 6.55
C GLY A 166 10.57 -7.85 6.30
N ASN A 167 9.68 -8.14 7.24
CA ASN A 167 8.27 -7.76 7.10
C ASN A 167 8.05 -6.27 7.39
N GLY A 168 7.15 -5.62 6.64
CA GLY A 168 6.69 -4.24 6.85
C GLY A 168 7.80 -3.19 6.73
N SER A 169 7.98 -2.61 5.54
CA SER A 169 9.03 -1.59 5.33
C SER A 169 8.74 -0.25 6.00
N ALA A 170 7.47 0.15 6.11
CA ALA A 170 7.10 1.25 6.99
C ALA A 170 6.79 0.71 8.38
N VAL A 171 5.83 -0.20 8.48
CA VAL A 171 5.29 -0.63 9.78
C VAL A 171 5.10 -2.13 9.82
N PHE A 172 5.63 -2.75 10.87
CA PHE A 172 5.42 -4.15 11.19
C PHE A 172 4.70 -4.29 12.53
N PHE A 173 3.51 -4.88 12.50
CA PHE A 173 2.74 -5.26 13.68
C PHE A 173 2.87 -6.77 13.94
N GLU A 174 3.55 -7.17 15.01
CA GLU A 174 3.57 -8.57 15.48
C GLU A 174 2.24 -8.99 16.12
N LYS A 175 1.41 -8.01 16.46
CA LYS A 175 0.09 -8.17 17.08
C LYS A 175 -0.99 -7.46 16.26
N SER A 176 -2.16 -7.28 16.84
CA SER A 176 -3.24 -6.50 16.20
C SER A 176 -2.91 -5.01 16.26
N GLY A 177 -3.32 -4.26 15.24
CA GLY A 177 -3.01 -2.84 15.12
C GLY A 177 -4.06 -2.07 14.35
N ILE A 178 -4.16 -0.78 14.67
CA ILE A 178 -5.08 0.16 14.01
C ILE A 178 -4.26 1.25 13.34
N VAL A 179 -4.53 1.49 12.06
CA VAL A 179 -3.92 2.56 11.26
C VAL A 179 -5.03 3.43 10.70
N THR A 180 -5.02 4.72 11.04
CA THR A 180 -6.09 5.64 10.61
C THR A 180 -5.57 7.00 10.19
N ASN A 181 -6.12 7.59 9.12
CA ASN A 181 -5.70 8.92 8.63
C ASN A 181 -4.19 9.01 8.31
N CYS A 182 -3.57 7.94 7.83
CA CYS A 182 -2.14 7.90 7.57
C CYS A 182 -1.84 7.89 6.06
N ASN A 183 -0.68 8.43 5.70
CA ASN A 183 -0.15 8.37 4.34
C ASN A 183 1.10 7.48 4.31
N PHE A 184 1.22 6.62 3.31
CA PHE A 184 2.37 5.74 3.09
C PHE A 184 2.86 5.93 1.66
N SER A 185 4.07 6.45 1.49
CA SER A 185 4.63 6.69 0.16
C SER A 185 6.07 6.24 -0.02
N ASN A 186 6.35 5.66 -1.20
CA ASN A 186 7.68 5.24 -1.61
C ASN A 186 8.36 4.32 -0.58
N ASN A 187 7.63 3.33 -0.06
CA ASN A 187 8.20 2.32 0.82
C ASN A 187 8.50 1.04 0.03
N PHE A 188 9.63 0.38 0.32
CA PHE A 188 10.20 -0.70 -0.49
C PHE A 188 10.46 -1.97 0.34
N ASN A 189 10.02 -3.15 -0.11
CA ASN A 189 10.16 -4.40 0.65
C ASN A 189 10.14 -5.69 -0.19
N ASP A 190 10.38 -6.84 0.44
CA ASP A 190 9.88 -8.15 0.04
C ASP A 190 8.46 -8.45 0.60
N GLY A 191 8.09 -8.01 1.80
CA GLY A 191 6.76 -8.28 2.42
C GLY A 191 5.99 -7.05 2.88
N GLY A 192 5.20 -6.43 1.98
CA GLY A 192 4.30 -5.27 2.21
C GLY A 192 4.87 -4.03 2.92
N THR A 193 4.23 -2.87 2.69
CA THR A 193 4.60 -1.62 3.39
C THR A 193 4.14 -1.64 4.84
N VAL A 194 2.89 -2.04 5.05
CA VAL A 194 2.32 -2.31 6.37
C VAL A 194 2.03 -3.80 6.47
N PHE A 195 2.61 -4.45 7.47
CA PHE A 195 2.45 -5.88 7.67
C PHE A 195 1.78 -6.16 9.02
N PHE A 196 0.71 -6.95 9.00
CA PHE A 196 -0.02 -7.38 10.19
C PHE A 196 0.11 -8.89 10.40
N VAL A 197 0.67 -9.29 11.54
CA VAL A 197 0.56 -10.66 12.05
C VAL A 197 -0.78 -10.85 12.76
N GLY A 198 -1.26 -9.88 13.53
CA GLY A 198 -2.59 -9.92 14.15
C GLY A 198 -3.70 -9.39 13.26
N LYS A 199 -4.81 -8.97 13.88
CA LYS A 199 -5.89 -8.27 13.17
C LYS A 199 -5.41 -6.86 12.80
N GLY A 200 -5.39 -6.54 11.51
CA GLY A 200 -5.23 -5.17 11.04
C GLY A 200 -6.57 -4.50 10.73
N GLU A 201 -6.69 -3.25 11.19
CA GLU A 201 -7.78 -2.34 10.86
C GLU A 201 -7.22 -1.08 10.23
N VAL A 202 -7.54 -0.83 8.95
CA VAL A 202 -7.02 0.29 8.17
C VAL A 202 -8.16 1.16 7.70
N THR A 203 -8.15 2.44 8.08
CA THR A 203 -9.24 3.37 7.76
C THR A 203 -8.72 4.72 7.31
N ASN A 204 -9.32 5.33 6.28
CA ASN A 204 -8.97 6.68 5.83
C ASN A 204 -7.48 6.86 5.53
N CYS A 205 -6.84 5.88 4.91
CA CYS A 205 -5.41 5.90 4.62
C CYS A 205 -5.13 6.04 3.14
N ASN A 206 -3.98 6.61 2.79
CA ASN A 206 -3.48 6.67 1.42
C ASN A 206 -2.17 5.90 1.30
N PHE A 207 -2.09 5.01 0.31
CA PHE A 207 -0.89 4.26 -0.05
C PHE A 207 -0.51 4.62 -1.47
N THR A 208 0.64 5.26 -1.68
CA THR A 208 1.07 5.73 -3.00
C THR A 208 2.49 5.29 -3.34
N GLY A 209 2.68 4.66 -4.51
CA GLY A 209 4.02 4.38 -5.02
C GLY A 209 4.83 3.38 -4.18
N ASN A 210 4.17 2.57 -3.35
CA ASN A 210 4.86 1.56 -2.56
C ASN A 210 5.18 0.34 -3.41
N ASN A 211 6.29 -0.34 -3.11
CA ASN A 211 6.78 -1.48 -3.88
C ASN A 211 7.13 -2.64 -2.95
N ALA A 212 6.55 -3.82 -3.17
CA ALA A 212 7.03 -5.02 -2.49
C ALA A 212 6.82 -6.32 -3.27
N THR A 213 7.60 -7.37 -2.98
CA THR A 213 7.41 -8.68 -3.62
C THR A 213 5.97 -9.22 -3.47
N THR A 214 5.34 -9.09 -2.31
CA THR A 214 3.91 -9.40 -2.10
C THR A 214 3.19 -8.32 -1.30
N GLY A 215 1.95 -7.97 -1.70
CA GLY A 215 1.08 -7.06 -0.95
C GLY A 215 1.69 -5.68 -0.71
N SER A 216 2.13 -5.01 -1.79
CA SER A 216 3.03 -3.84 -1.74
C SER A 216 2.64 -2.72 -0.78
N ALA A 217 1.35 -2.47 -0.58
CA ALA A 217 0.83 -1.56 0.43
C ALA A 217 0.55 -2.27 1.76
N ILE A 218 -0.26 -3.33 1.75
CA ILE A 218 -0.68 -4.03 2.97
C ILE A 218 -0.52 -5.54 2.82
N TYR A 219 0.05 -6.16 3.84
CA TYR A 219 0.11 -7.61 3.98
C TYR A 219 -0.61 -8.03 5.26
N PHE A 220 -1.64 -8.87 5.13
CA PHE A 220 -2.29 -9.53 6.25
C PHE A 220 -1.85 -11.00 6.32
N TRP A 221 -1.27 -11.43 7.44
CA TRP A 221 -0.76 -12.79 7.58
C TRP A 221 -1.77 -13.77 8.19
N ASN A 222 -2.56 -13.33 9.17
CA ASN A 222 -3.40 -14.23 9.96
C ASN A 222 -4.75 -14.53 9.30
N ASN A 223 -4.91 -15.78 8.86
CA ASN A 223 -6.10 -16.34 8.24
C ASN A 223 -7.13 -16.93 9.23
N ARG A 224 -7.26 -16.35 10.42
CA ARG A 224 -8.24 -16.77 11.41
C ARG A 224 -9.07 -15.62 11.94
N VAL A 225 -8.93 -14.43 11.35
CA VAL A 225 -9.60 -13.20 11.75
C VAL A 225 -10.02 -12.42 10.51
N THR A 226 -11.12 -11.67 10.63
CA THR A 226 -11.54 -10.76 9.56
C THR A 226 -10.79 -9.45 9.67
N HIS A 227 -10.16 -9.05 8.56
CA HIS A 227 -9.50 -7.75 8.41
C HIS A 227 -10.45 -6.71 7.82
N THR A 228 -10.19 -5.43 8.09
CA THR A 228 -11.01 -4.34 7.56
C THR A 228 -10.15 -3.28 6.92
N VAL A 229 -10.50 -2.90 5.69
CA VAL A 229 -9.93 -1.76 4.98
C VAL A 229 -11.08 -0.87 4.51
N SER A 230 -11.10 0.38 4.95
CA SER A 230 -12.18 1.31 4.59
C SER A 230 -11.70 2.71 4.28
N ASN A 231 -12.45 3.43 3.44
CA ASN A 231 -12.21 4.83 3.09
C ASN A 231 -10.77 5.12 2.63
N SER A 232 -10.11 4.14 2.00
CA SER A 232 -8.66 4.20 1.73
C SER A 232 -8.36 4.22 0.23
N ILE A 233 -7.23 4.80 -0.13
CA ILE A 233 -6.77 5.00 -1.52
C ILE A 233 -5.46 4.23 -1.73
N PHE A 234 -5.36 3.51 -2.84
CA PHE A 234 -4.19 2.73 -3.23
C PHE A 234 -3.73 3.11 -4.64
N LEU A 235 -2.82 4.06 -4.76
CA LEU A 235 -2.36 4.58 -6.05
C LEU A 235 -0.94 4.09 -6.41
N ASN A 236 -0.73 3.59 -7.63
CA ASN A 236 0.60 3.26 -8.16
C ASN A 236 1.44 2.30 -7.29
N ASN A 237 0.80 1.45 -6.47
CA ASN A 237 1.52 0.46 -5.68
C ASN A 237 1.87 -0.76 -6.56
N ARG A 238 3.09 -1.26 -6.44
CA ARG A 238 3.65 -2.29 -7.33
C ARG A 238 4.04 -3.53 -6.53
N ALA A 239 3.41 -4.66 -6.84
CA ALA A 239 3.87 -5.97 -6.39
C ALA A 239 4.30 -6.83 -7.57
N ASN A 240 5.10 -7.88 -7.30
CA ASN A 240 5.50 -8.82 -8.33
C ASN A 240 4.25 -9.52 -8.89
N ALA A 241 3.94 -9.24 -10.16
CA ALA A 241 2.94 -9.97 -10.92
C ALA A 241 3.68 -11.01 -11.78
N GLU A 242 3.16 -12.23 -11.82
CA GLU A 242 3.70 -13.35 -12.60
C GLU A 242 3.08 -13.40 -14.00
N ALA A 243 1.82 -12.97 -14.16
CA ALA A 243 1.16 -12.83 -15.45
C ALA A 243 0.04 -11.77 -15.46
N LEU A 244 -0.23 -11.24 -16.65
CA LEU A 244 -1.40 -10.46 -16.99
C LEU A 244 -2.09 -11.14 -18.18
N GLU A 245 -3.28 -11.67 -17.98
CA GLU A 245 -4.08 -12.29 -19.02
C GLU A 245 -5.32 -11.43 -19.30
N ILE A 246 -5.55 -11.13 -20.59
CA ILE A 246 -6.71 -10.38 -21.04
C ILE A 246 -7.54 -11.31 -21.94
N ILE A 247 -8.70 -11.73 -21.44
CA ILE A 247 -9.64 -12.57 -22.17
C ILE A 247 -10.77 -11.67 -22.69
N LYS A 248 -10.94 -11.63 -24.01
CA LYS A 248 -12.06 -10.91 -24.65
C LYS A 248 -13.07 -11.92 -25.19
N ASN A 249 -14.35 -11.70 -24.93
CA ASN A 249 -15.46 -12.33 -25.65
C ASN A 249 -16.43 -11.25 -26.15
N ASP A 250 -17.43 -11.64 -26.95
CA ASP A 250 -18.38 -10.72 -27.61
C ASP A 250 -19.04 -9.72 -26.65
N ASN A 251 -19.13 -10.05 -25.35
CA ASN A 251 -19.81 -9.25 -24.34
C ASN A 251 -18.90 -8.75 -23.20
N ASN A 252 -17.66 -9.24 -23.07
CA ASN A 252 -16.82 -8.97 -21.90
C ASN A 252 -15.34 -8.86 -22.23
N ILE A 253 -14.65 -7.99 -21.48
CA ILE A 253 -13.21 -8.04 -21.29
C ILE A 253 -12.96 -8.48 -19.85
N THR A 254 -12.33 -9.63 -19.70
CA THR A 254 -11.86 -10.15 -18.41
C THR A 254 -10.36 -9.91 -18.34
N ILE A 255 -9.93 -9.13 -17.35
CA ILE A 255 -8.51 -8.95 -17.03
C ILE A 255 -8.22 -9.81 -15.81
N ILE A 256 -7.31 -10.76 -15.97
CA ILE A 256 -6.82 -11.68 -14.95
C ILE A 256 -5.39 -11.26 -14.63
N PHE A 257 -5.13 -11.01 -13.35
CA PHE A 257 -3.77 -10.83 -12.85
C PHE A 257 -3.40 -12.09 -12.08
N THR A 258 -2.23 -12.64 -12.40
CA THR A 258 -1.67 -13.83 -11.76
C THR A 258 -0.32 -13.46 -11.16
N GLY A 259 0.03 -14.07 -10.03
CA GLY A 259 1.29 -13.87 -9.32
C GLY A 259 1.06 -13.38 -7.90
N GLN A 260 1.68 -14.07 -6.94
CA GLN A 260 1.63 -14.07 -5.45
C GLN A 260 0.40 -13.51 -4.66
N ASN A 261 -0.61 -12.96 -5.33
CA ASN A 261 -1.98 -13.51 -5.49
C ASN A 261 -3.11 -12.84 -4.67
N ASN A 262 -2.95 -11.54 -4.43
CA ASN A 262 -3.65 -10.39 -5.02
C ASN A 262 -5.17 -10.02 -4.90
N LEU A 263 -5.45 -8.73 -4.57
CA LEU A 263 -6.41 -7.82 -5.26
C LEU A 263 -5.95 -6.33 -5.21
N LEU A 264 -5.71 -5.58 -6.29
CA LEU A 264 -4.89 -5.87 -7.46
C LEU A 264 -3.57 -5.03 -7.41
N ASN A 265 -2.60 -5.59 -6.70
CA ASN A 265 -1.15 -5.39 -6.47
C ASN A 265 -0.74 -4.56 -5.26
N ALA A 266 -1.71 -4.00 -4.53
CA ALA A 266 -1.44 -3.27 -3.28
C ALA A 266 -1.66 -4.12 -2.02
N ILE A 267 -2.64 -5.02 -1.98
CA ILE A 267 -3.02 -5.73 -0.74
C ILE A 267 -2.92 -7.24 -0.94
N TYR A 268 -2.35 -7.92 0.05
CA TYR A 268 -2.36 -9.38 0.19
C TYR A 268 -3.11 -9.78 1.47
N SER A 269 -4.01 -10.76 1.34
CA SER A 269 -4.60 -11.48 2.48
C SER A 269 -4.89 -12.93 2.06
N PRO A 270 -4.57 -13.92 2.90
CA PRO A 270 -4.96 -15.31 2.67
C PRO A 270 -6.45 -15.59 2.97
N ASP A 271 -7.23 -14.58 3.39
CA ASP A 271 -8.58 -14.73 3.93
C ASP A 271 -9.49 -13.54 3.56
N ASP A 272 -10.74 -13.58 4.03
CA ASP A 272 -11.73 -12.53 3.74
C ASP A 272 -11.33 -11.17 4.32
N VAL A 273 -11.23 -10.17 3.44
CA VAL A 273 -11.08 -8.75 3.81
C VAL A 273 -12.38 -8.02 3.54
N THR A 274 -12.90 -7.32 4.54
CA THR A 274 -14.06 -6.44 4.34
C THR A 274 -13.60 -5.09 3.80
N PHE A 275 -14.08 -4.75 2.61
CA PHE A 275 -13.83 -3.46 1.97
C PHE A 275 -15.05 -2.56 2.03
N THR A 276 -14.84 -1.28 2.32
CA THR A 276 -15.90 -0.27 2.25
C THR A 276 -15.32 1.04 1.77
N ASN A 277 -15.82 1.55 0.63
CA ASN A 277 -15.35 2.81 0.03
C ASN A 277 -13.83 2.85 -0.18
N VAL A 278 -13.31 1.93 -1.00
CA VAL A 278 -11.88 1.85 -1.31
C VAL A 278 -11.65 2.16 -2.78
N THR A 279 -10.64 2.99 -3.04
CA THR A 279 -10.22 3.42 -4.38
C THR A 279 -8.86 2.80 -4.70
N TYR A 280 -8.74 2.19 -5.88
CA TYR A 280 -7.50 1.70 -6.48
C TYR A 280 -7.19 2.49 -7.74
#